data_AF-A0A146K4U7-F1
#
_entry.id   AF-A0A146K4U7-F1
#
_cell.length_a   1.000
_cell.length_b   1.000
_cell.length_c   1.000
_cell.angle_alpha   90.00
_cell.angle_beta   90.00
_cell.angle_gamma   90.00
#
_symmetry.space_group_name_H-M   'P 1'
#
loop_
_entity.id
_entity.type
_entity.pdbx_description
1 polymer ?
#
loop_
_entity_poly.entity_id
_entity_poly.type
_entity_poly.pdbx_seq_one_letter_code
_entity_poly.pdbx_strand_id
1 'polypeptide(L)'
;VFPNAQKIKIQAFAENSNLETIIAPRCVELREGAFQNCGQLKTVKMQPIYLKSLVFSGTGITYLNLPSVLRIDQYAFENLSQIRTLVVENCEFIHKQAFVSTFSQDRNY
;
A
#
# COMPACT_ATOMS: atom_id res chain seq x y z
N VAL A 1 -14.42 7.77 -3.77
CA VAL A 1 -13.63 9.01 -3.93
C VAL A 1 -13.79 9.83 -2.66
N PHE A 2 -12.71 10.37 -2.09
CA PHE A 2 -12.68 11.13 -0.84
C PHE A 2 -11.84 12.40 -1.02
N PRO A 3 -12.40 13.47 -1.61
CA PRO A 3 -11.61 14.63 -2.07
C PRO A 3 -10.94 15.41 -0.93
N ASN A 4 -11.52 15.36 0.27
CA ASN A 4 -11.07 16.11 1.44
C ASN A 4 -10.53 15.24 2.58
N ALA A 5 -10.55 13.91 2.43
CA ALA A 5 -10.01 13.04 3.47
C ALA A 5 -8.50 13.23 3.57
N GLN A 6 -8.03 13.65 4.74
CA GLN A 6 -6.60 13.85 5.02
C GLN A 6 -5.97 12.61 5.67
N LYS A 7 -6.80 11.74 6.25
CA LYS A 7 -6.40 10.60 7.06
C LYS A 7 -7.32 9.41 6.85
N ILE A 8 -6.73 8.23 6.75
CA ILE A 8 -7.44 6.95 6.75
C ILE A 8 -7.00 6.18 8.00
N LYS A 9 -7.97 5.85 8.85
CA LYS A 9 -7.74 5.25 10.17
C LYS A 9 -7.40 3.76 10.06
N ILE A 10 -7.04 3.18 11.21
CA ILE A 10 -6.68 1.76 11.35
C ILE A 10 -7.79 0.92 10.72
N GLN A 11 -7.41 0.02 9.82
CA GLN A 11 -8.30 -0.96 9.17
C GLN A 11 -9.57 -0.38 8.51
N ALA A 12 -9.59 0.92 8.15
CA ALA A 12 -10.81 1.57 7.66
C ALA A 12 -11.41 0.93 6.40
N PHE A 13 -10.59 0.29 5.56
CA PHE A 13 -11.03 -0.48 4.40
C PHE A 13 -10.54 -1.93 4.44
N ALA A 14 -10.05 -2.44 5.57
CA ALA A 14 -9.53 -3.79 5.64
C ALA A 14 -10.56 -4.83 5.17
N GLU A 15 -10.08 -5.88 4.49
CA GLU A 15 -10.87 -7.00 3.98
C GLU A 15 -11.97 -6.63 2.99
N ASN A 16 -11.92 -5.42 2.41
CA ASN A 16 -12.88 -5.03 1.39
C ASN A 16 -12.57 -5.75 0.06
N SER A 17 -13.31 -6.83 -0.18
CA SER A 17 -13.20 -7.68 -1.37
C SER A 17 -13.68 -7.02 -2.68
N ASN A 18 -14.34 -5.87 -2.60
CA ASN A 18 -14.92 -5.17 -3.75
C ASN A 18 -14.22 -3.84 -4.07
N LEU A 19 -13.32 -3.34 -3.21
CA LEU A 19 -12.67 -2.05 -3.41
C LEU A 19 -11.60 -2.16 -4.50
N GLU A 20 -11.89 -1.65 -5.69
CA GLU A 20 -10.94 -1.67 -6.81
C GLU A 20 -10.05 -0.41 -6.91
N THR A 21 -10.60 0.72 -6.50
CA THR A 21 -9.97 2.04 -6.66
C THR A 21 -10.26 2.92 -5.46
N ILE A 22 -9.22 3.57 -4.93
CA ILE A 22 -9.37 4.68 -4.00
C ILE A 22 -8.70 5.94 -4.51
N ILE A 23 -9.43 7.05 -4.41
CA ILE A 23 -8.99 8.39 -4.81
C ILE A 23 -9.17 9.29 -3.60
N ALA A 24 -8.07 9.69 -2.97
CA ALA A 24 -8.04 10.60 -1.82
C ALA A 24 -6.83 11.54 -1.93
N PRO A 25 -6.90 12.55 -2.82
CA PRO A 25 -5.73 13.35 -3.22
C PRO A 25 -5.14 14.19 -2.08
N ARG A 26 -5.92 14.50 -1.05
CA ARG A 26 -5.48 15.22 0.15
C ARG A 26 -5.05 14.30 1.29
N CYS A 27 -5.11 12.98 1.09
CA CYS A 27 -4.75 12.02 2.12
C CYS A 27 -3.23 11.90 2.23
N VAL A 28 -2.72 12.31 3.39
CA VAL A 28 -1.28 12.29 3.73
C VAL A 28 -0.95 11.26 4.81
N GLU A 29 -1.98 10.73 5.48
CA GLU A 29 -1.82 9.84 6.62
C GLU A 29 -2.60 8.53 6.44
N LEU A 30 -1.87 7.42 6.34
CA LEU A 30 -2.41 6.07 6.38
C LEU A 30 -2.02 5.40 7.69
N ARG A 31 -3.00 4.78 8.35
CA ARG A 31 -2.78 4.00 9.58
C ARG A 31 -2.64 2.52 9.27
N GLU A 32 -2.27 1.77 10.30
CA GLU A 32 -2.04 0.33 10.24
C GLU A 32 -3.20 -0.42 9.58
N GLY A 33 -2.86 -1.29 8.64
CA GLY A 33 -3.82 -2.15 7.94
C GLY A 33 -4.93 -1.42 7.17
N ALA A 34 -4.78 -0.13 6.84
CA ALA A 34 -5.86 0.67 6.25
C ALA A 34 -6.52 0.02 5.01
N PHE A 35 -5.74 -0.70 4.19
CA PHE A 35 -6.21 -1.45 3.02
C PHE A 35 -5.80 -2.93 3.07
N GLN A 36 -5.55 -3.47 4.26
CA GLN A 36 -5.15 -4.86 4.41
C GLN A 36 -6.17 -5.79 3.75
N ASN A 37 -5.71 -6.77 2.98
CA ASN A 37 -6.52 -7.77 2.28
C ASN A 37 -7.59 -7.19 1.32
N CYS A 38 -7.40 -5.97 0.81
CA CYS A 38 -8.19 -5.47 -0.33
C CYS A 38 -7.70 -6.09 -1.64
N GLY A 39 -7.97 -7.38 -1.85
CA GLY A 39 -7.39 -8.15 -2.97
C GLY A 39 -7.72 -7.62 -4.37
N GLN A 40 -8.81 -6.86 -4.52
CA GLN A 40 -9.18 -6.24 -5.79
C GLN A 40 -8.66 -4.81 -5.98
N LEU A 41 -8.01 -4.22 -4.95
CA LEU A 41 -7.51 -2.85 -5.01
C LEU A 41 -6.33 -2.77 -5.97
N LYS A 42 -6.56 -2.15 -7.13
CA LYS A 42 -5.57 -1.98 -8.20
C LYS A 42 -5.03 -0.56 -8.29
N THR A 43 -5.88 0.42 -7.98
CA THR A 43 -5.56 1.85 -8.18
C THR A 43 -5.65 2.62 -6.86
N VAL A 44 -4.54 3.25 -6.49
CA VAL A 44 -4.44 4.12 -5.31
C VAL A 44 -3.97 5.50 -5.76
N LYS A 45 -4.80 6.53 -5.55
CA LYS A 45 -4.45 7.94 -5.85
C LYS A 45 -4.42 8.76 -4.57
N MET A 46 -3.25 8.83 -3.95
CA MET A 46 -2.91 9.58 -2.74
C MET A 46 -1.39 9.68 -2.60
N GLN A 47 -0.90 10.58 -1.74
CA GLN A 47 0.53 10.81 -1.51
C GLN A 47 0.83 10.81 0.00
N PRO A 48 0.80 9.64 0.66
CA PRO A 48 1.06 9.52 2.09
C PRO A 48 2.55 9.71 2.38
N ILE A 49 2.87 10.20 3.58
CA ILE A 49 4.26 10.39 4.03
C ILE A 49 4.82 9.10 4.65
N TYR A 50 3.97 8.32 5.30
CA TYR A 50 4.34 7.11 6.01
C TYR A 50 3.43 5.94 5.63
N LEU A 51 4.04 4.80 5.31
CA LEU A 51 3.33 3.54 5.10
C LEU A 51 3.44 2.69 6.35
N LYS A 52 2.35 2.63 7.12
CA LYS A 52 2.26 1.87 8.37
C LYS A 52 2.19 0.37 8.13
N SER A 53 2.40 -0.40 9.20
CA SER A 53 2.39 -1.86 9.12
C SER A 53 1.13 -2.36 8.43
N LEU A 54 1.28 -3.37 7.58
CA LEU A 54 0.20 -4.04 6.84
C LEU A 54 -0.67 -3.14 5.94
N VAL A 55 -0.31 -1.87 5.73
CA VAL A 55 -1.21 -0.87 5.10
C VAL A 55 -1.71 -1.29 3.71
N PHE A 56 -0.86 -1.94 2.91
CA PHE A 56 -1.20 -2.50 1.59
C PHE A 56 -1.02 -4.02 1.55
N SER A 57 -0.90 -4.71 2.70
CA SER A 57 -0.70 -6.16 2.73
C SER A 57 -1.86 -6.86 2.02
N GLY A 58 -1.55 -7.80 1.12
CA GLY A 58 -2.55 -8.60 0.40
C GLY A 58 -3.44 -7.82 -0.58
N THR A 59 -2.99 -6.67 -1.10
CA THR A 59 -3.73 -5.93 -2.13
C THR A 59 -3.37 -6.35 -3.56
N GLY A 60 -4.27 -6.10 -4.51
CA GLY A 60 -4.11 -6.43 -5.94
C GLY A 60 -3.37 -5.37 -6.76
N ILE A 61 -2.56 -4.54 -6.10
CA ILE A 61 -1.90 -3.39 -6.70
C ILE A 61 -0.83 -3.85 -7.70
N THR A 62 -0.87 -3.32 -8.92
CA THR A 62 0.10 -3.64 -9.99
C THR A 62 1.18 -2.58 -10.17
N TYR A 63 0.85 -1.32 -9.90
CA TYR A 63 1.72 -0.15 -10.03
C TYR A 63 1.48 0.82 -8.87
N LEU A 64 2.56 1.33 -8.27
CA LEU A 64 2.51 2.44 -7.31
C LEU A 64 3.59 3.47 -7.60
N ASN A 65 3.20 4.73 -7.51
CA ASN A 65 4.10 5.87 -7.52
C ASN A 65 3.77 6.79 -6.35
N LEU A 66 4.60 6.72 -5.30
CA LEU A 66 4.42 7.38 -4.02
C LEU A 66 5.68 8.20 -3.68
N PRO A 67 6.02 9.24 -4.45
CA PRO A 67 7.23 10.02 -4.25
C PRO A 67 7.28 10.70 -2.88
N SER A 68 6.14 10.96 -2.22
CA SER A 68 6.14 11.60 -0.89
C SER A 68 6.46 10.67 0.28
N VAL A 69 6.57 9.35 0.05
CA VAL A 69 6.82 8.39 1.12
C VAL A 69 8.26 8.49 1.59
N LEU A 70 8.44 8.73 2.90
CA LEU A 70 9.76 8.77 3.55
C LEU A 70 10.09 7.47 4.29
N ARG A 71 9.07 6.70 4.72
CA ARG A 71 9.26 5.48 5.49
C ARG A 71 8.20 4.42 5.23
N ILE A 72 8.68 3.17 5.16
CA ILE A 72 7.90 1.95 4.95
C ILE A 72 8.08 1.05 6.19
N ASP A 73 6.99 0.82 6.93
CA ASP A 73 6.97 -0.05 8.12
C ASP A 73 6.86 -1.55 7.76
N GLN A 74 7.03 -2.39 8.78
CA GLN A 74 7.05 -3.85 8.65
C GLN A 74 5.77 -4.38 7.99
N TYR A 75 5.92 -5.28 7.02
CA TYR A 75 4.81 -5.88 6.26
C TYR A 75 3.91 -4.88 5.48
N ALA A 76 4.30 -3.62 5.33
CA ALA A 76 3.48 -2.62 4.63
C ALA A 76 3.06 -3.06 3.21
N PHE A 77 3.92 -3.85 2.54
CA PHE A 77 3.72 -4.39 1.19
C PHE A 77 3.75 -5.93 1.15
N GLU A 78 3.47 -6.60 2.26
CA GLU A 78 3.42 -8.06 2.31
C GLU A 78 2.43 -8.64 1.28
N ASN A 79 2.78 -9.76 0.65
CA ASN A 79 1.91 -10.52 -0.26
C ASN A 79 1.36 -9.71 -1.46
N LEU A 80 2.06 -8.67 -1.92
CA LEU A 80 1.73 -7.95 -3.16
C LEU A 80 2.11 -8.74 -4.43
N SER A 81 1.50 -9.91 -4.64
CA SER A 81 1.83 -10.83 -5.75
C SER A 81 1.71 -10.23 -7.16
N GLN A 82 0.92 -9.16 -7.32
CA GLN A 82 0.63 -8.53 -8.61
C GLN A 82 1.49 -7.29 -8.89
N ILE A 83 2.27 -6.79 -7.92
CA ILE A 83 3.05 -5.57 -8.13
C ILE A 83 4.17 -5.84 -9.13
N ARG A 84 4.35 -4.91 -10.08
CA ARG A 84 5.42 -4.95 -11.09
C ARG A 84 6.34 -3.75 -11.01
N THR A 85 5.83 -2.63 -10.52
CA THR A 85 6.59 -1.40 -10.40
C THR A 85 6.17 -0.64 -9.14
N LEU A 86 7.15 -0.29 -8.32
CA LEU A 86 7.01 0.55 -7.16
C LEU A 86 8.03 1.68 -7.24
N VAL A 87 7.56 2.92 -7.25
CA VAL A 87 8.39 4.13 -7.26
C VAL A 87 8.18 4.88 -5.94
N VAL A 88 9.24 4.95 -5.13
CA VAL A 88 9.29 5.59 -3.79
C VAL A 88 10.60 6.38 -3.65
N GLU A 89 10.80 7.36 -4.52
CA GLU A 89 12.09 8.04 -4.72
C GLU A 89 12.66 8.73 -3.47
N ASN A 90 11.81 9.26 -2.60
CA ASN A 90 12.23 9.93 -1.36
C ASN A 90 12.24 9.00 -0.13
N CYS A 91 12.12 7.68 -0.31
CA CYS A 91 12.08 6.77 0.83
C CYS A 91 13.47 6.64 1.49
N GLU A 92 13.55 7.04 2.75
CA GLU A 92 14.78 7.01 3.55
C GLU A 92 14.88 5.75 4.42
N PHE A 93 13.73 5.15 4.78
CA PHE A 93 13.69 4.04 5.72
C PHE A 93 12.75 2.91 5.29
N ILE A 94 13.28 1.68 5.23
CA ILE A 94 12.52 0.46 4.94
C ILE A 94 12.73 -0.53 6.10
N HIS A 95 11.65 -0.88 6.80
CA HIS A 95 11.69 -1.88 7.87
C HIS A 95 11.92 -3.30 7.35
N LYS A 96 12.43 -4.17 8.24
CA LYS A 96 12.57 -5.61 7.97
C LYS A 96 11.21 -6.17 7.51
N GLN A 97 11.23 -7.09 6.55
CA GLN A 97 10.03 -7.77 6.03
C GLN A 97 8.95 -6.84 5.44
N ALA A 98 9.25 -5.57 5.14
CA ALA A 98 8.31 -4.68 4.44
C ALA A 98 7.75 -5.29 3.14
N PHE A 99 8.54 -6.13 2.46
CA PHE A 99 8.24 -6.78 1.18
C PHE A 99 8.25 -8.32 1.25
N VAL A 100 7.91 -8.91 2.39
CA VAL A 100 7.86 -10.38 2.49
C VAL A 100 6.79 -10.93 1.53
N SER A 101 7.15 -11.99 0.78
CA SER A 101 6.25 -12.64 -0.18
C SER A 101 5.70 -11.74 -1.31
N THR A 102 6.26 -10.54 -1.50
CA THR A 102 5.87 -9.60 -2.57
C THR A 102 6.38 -10.02 -3.95
N PHE A 103 7.51 -10.74 -4.00
CA PHE A 103 8.21 -11.13 -5.23
C PHE A 103 8.26 -12.66 -5.46
N SER A 104 7.40 -13.42 -4.79
CA SER A 104 7.48 -14.88 -4.82
C SER A 104 6.74 -15.54 -6.00
N GLN A 105 7.18 -15.25 -7.24
CA GLN A 105 7.08 -16.11 -8.45
C GLN A 105 8.20 -15.60 -9.38
N ASP A 106 9.38 -16.22 -9.46
CA ASP A 106 9.65 -17.56 -10.00
C ASP A 106 10.54 -18.43 -9.08
N ARG A 107 10.01 -19.57 -8.63
CA ARG A 107 10.80 -20.75 -8.22
C ARG A 107 10.56 -21.90 -9.20
N ASN A 108 10.63 -21.60 -10.49
CA ASN A 108 10.62 -22.58 -11.57
C ASN A 108 11.81 -22.34 -12.50
N TYR A 109 13.02 -22.70 -12.05
CA TYR A 109 14.13 -23.27 -12.84
C TYR A 109 15.08 -23.99 -11.88
#